data_AF-A0A533UXD8-F1
#
_entry.id   AF-A0A533UXD8-F1
#
_cell.length_a   1.000
_cell.length_b   1.000
_cell.length_c   1.000
_cell.angle_alpha   90.00
_cell.angle_beta   90.00
_cell.angle_gamma   90.00
#
_symmetry.space_group_name_H-M   'P 1'
#
loop_
_entity.id
_entity.type
_entity.pdbx_description
1 polymer ?
#
loop_
_entity_poly.entity_id
_entity_poly.type
_entity_poly.pdbx_seq_one_letter_code
_entity_poly.pdbx_strand_id
1 'polypeptide(L)'
;MSSKDIVYIREFDKFDSTGNTICRNTGCQNLIKYPFRKYCSKECNKQFEKWYYHNFYWDRVRSDIFKRDNFTCQICRKKYPYTFRRKFARSRGLECDHIVPRSLYKKLGYRFDSLENKVRTITEFLHNHDNLRTLCKECHKTVTKQYLCGNVNVYLRNYKSYNNLAKLFL
;
A
#
# COMPACT_ATOMS: atom_id res chain seq x y z
N MET A 1 -0.54 15.82 -11.32
CA MET A 1 -0.10 14.53 -10.73
C MET A 1 1.42 14.47 -10.84
N SER A 2 2.16 14.58 -9.72
CA SER A 2 3.63 14.49 -9.71
C SER A 2 4.06 13.02 -9.84
N SER A 3 4.97 12.74 -10.78
CA SER A 3 5.32 11.39 -11.27
C SER A 3 6.25 10.54 -10.38
N LYS A 4 6.20 10.62 -9.03
CA LYS A 4 7.30 10.07 -8.19
C LYS A 4 6.96 9.02 -7.12
N ASP A 5 5.69 8.69 -6.87
CA ASP A 5 5.32 7.74 -5.81
C ASP A 5 4.92 6.35 -6.36
N ILE A 6 5.72 5.79 -7.27
CA ILE A 6 5.48 4.47 -7.88
C ILE A 6 6.72 3.60 -7.67
N VAL A 7 6.49 2.33 -7.33
CA VAL A 7 7.52 1.28 -7.39
C VAL A 7 7.24 0.47 -8.62
N TYR A 8 8.16 0.49 -9.59
CA TYR A 8 8.02 -0.29 -10.81
C TYR A 8 8.58 -1.70 -10.61
N ILE A 9 7.90 -2.70 -11.18
CA ILE A 9 8.30 -4.10 -11.11
C ILE A 9 9.75 -4.36 -11.56
N ARG A 10 10.26 -3.55 -12.51
CA ARG A 10 11.64 -3.63 -13.02
C ARG A 10 12.71 -3.22 -12.02
N GLU A 11 12.35 -2.42 -11.01
CA GLU A 11 13.30 -2.01 -9.97
C GLU A 11 13.73 -3.21 -9.10
N PHE A 12 12.96 -4.31 -9.10
CA PHE A 12 13.32 -5.55 -8.42
C PHE A 12 14.24 -6.47 -9.22
N ASP A 13 14.66 -6.07 -10.43
CA ASP A 13 15.64 -6.85 -11.20
C ASP A 13 16.99 -6.82 -10.48
N LYS A 14 17.55 -8.01 -10.21
CA LYS A 14 18.77 -8.20 -9.44
C LYS A 14 19.86 -8.85 -10.29
N PHE A 15 21.11 -8.54 -9.97
CA PHE A 15 22.29 -9.11 -10.59
C PHE A 15 23.28 -9.57 -9.51
N ASP A 16 24.04 -10.63 -9.79
CA ASP A 16 25.14 -11.06 -8.92
C ASP A 16 26.40 -10.19 -9.15
N SER A 17 27.46 -10.48 -8.39
CA SER A 17 28.74 -9.77 -8.50
C SER A 17 29.42 -9.92 -9.86
N THR A 18 29.04 -10.93 -10.64
CA THR A 18 29.57 -11.20 -11.99
C THR A 18 28.67 -10.66 -13.11
N GLY A 19 27.54 -10.05 -12.77
CA GLY A 19 26.58 -9.48 -13.71
C GLY A 19 25.51 -10.47 -14.21
N ASN A 20 25.44 -11.70 -13.68
CA ASN A 20 24.36 -12.61 -14.05
C ASN A 20 23.04 -12.19 -13.40
N THR A 21 21.93 -12.43 -14.10
CA THR A 21 20.60 -12.09 -13.56
C THR A 21 20.16 -13.07 -12.48
N ILE A 22 19.77 -12.53 -11.32
CA ILE A 22 19.23 -13.28 -10.19
C ILE A 22 17.70 -13.25 -10.24
N CYS A 23 17.06 -14.27 -9.68
CA CYS A 23 15.62 -14.32 -9.48
C CYS A 23 15.09 -13.06 -8.76
N ARG A 24 14.10 -12.41 -9.38
CA ARG A 24 13.44 -11.20 -8.85
C ARG A 24 12.72 -11.40 -7.51
N ASN A 25 12.35 -12.63 -7.15
CA ASN A 25 11.65 -12.89 -5.88
C ASN A 25 12.51 -12.41 -4.69
N THR A 26 11.91 -11.68 -3.76
CA THR A 26 12.62 -10.88 -2.75
C THR A 26 13.46 -11.75 -1.80
N GLY A 27 13.02 -12.97 -1.51
CA GLY A 27 13.75 -13.96 -0.70
C GLY A 27 14.57 -14.99 -1.48
N CYS A 28 14.78 -14.81 -2.80
CA CYS A 28 15.47 -15.79 -3.63
C CYS A 28 16.78 -15.22 -4.19
N GLN A 29 17.86 -16.00 -4.10
CA GLN A 29 19.19 -15.66 -4.66
C GLN A 29 19.63 -16.58 -5.80
N ASN A 30 18.75 -17.48 -6.25
CA ASN A 30 19.05 -18.37 -7.36
C ASN A 30 19.14 -17.59 -8.68
N LEU A 31 20.02 -18.04 -9.57
CA LEU A 31 20.07 -17.56 -10.95
C LEU A 31 18.75 -17.82 -11.69
N ILE A 32 18.44 -16.98 -12.68
CA ILE A 32 17.31 -17.24 -13.57
C ILE A 32 17.50 -18.55 -14.33
N LYS A 33 16.40 -19.25 -14.61
CA LYS A 33 16.44 -20.53 -15.34
C LYS A 33 15.50 -20.48 -16.53
N TYR A 34 15.98 -20.85 -17.71
CA TYR A 34 15.14 -20.99 -18.91
C TYR A 34 13.96 -21.95 -18.64
N PRO A 35 12.73 -21.65 -19.11
CA PRO A 35 12.31 -20.54 -19.99
C PRO A 35 11.97 -19.22 -19.26
N PHE A 36 12.19 -19.12 -17.95
CA PHE A 36 11.82 -17.96 -17.16
C PHE A 36 12.88 -16.85 -17.27
N ARG A 37 12.49 -15.67 -17.73
CA ARG A 37 13.42 -14.54 -17.99
C ARG A 37 13.86 -13.77 -16.74
N LYS A 38 13.10 -13.85 -15.64
CA LYS A 38 13.28 -13.01 -14.44
C LYS A 38 13.19 -13.81 -13.13
N TYR A 39 12.98 -15.12 -13.21
CA TYR A 39 12.74 -15.98 -12.05
C TYR A 39 13.46 -17.31 -12.23
N CYS A 40 13.80 -17.98 -11.12
CA CYS A 40 14.39 -19.32 -11.15
C CYS A 40 13.34 -20.43 -11.32
N SER A 41 12.06 -20.14 -11.05
CA SER A 41 10.96 -21.10 -11.13
C SER A 41 9.60 -20.40 -11.33
N LYS A 42 8.61 -21.19 -11.79
CA LYS A 42 7.20 -20.76 -11.86
C LYS A 42 6.67 -20.35 -10.48
N GLU A 43 7.11 -21.02 -9.42
CA GLU A 43 6.68 -20.74 -8.05
C GLU A 43 7.21 -19.39 -7.57
N CYS A 44 8.50 -19.10 -7.78
CA CYS A 44 9.06 -17.78 -7.46
C CYS A 44 8.36 -16.64 -8.21
N ASN A 45 7.99 -16.86 -9.48
CA ASN A 45 7.20 -15.88 -10.24
C ASN A 45 5.83 -15.64 -9.57
N LYS A 46 5.09 -16.70 -9.26
CA LYS A 46 3.76 -16.59 -8.63
C LYS A 46 3.81 -15.92 -7.26
N GLN A 47 4.77 -16.30 -6.42
CA GLN A 47 4.95 -15.70 -5.10
C GLN A 47 5.23 -14.20 -5.20
N PHE A 48 6.19 -13.83 -6.04
CA PHE A 48 6.52 -12.43 -6.26
C PHE A 48 5.37 -11.64 -6.87
N GLU A 49 4.71 -12.17 -7.89
CA GLU A 49 3.56 -11.50 -8.53
C GLU A 49 2.45 -11.26 -7.51
N LYS A 50 2.11 -12.28 -6.70
CA LYS A 50 1.13 -12.15 -5.63
C LYS A 50 1.54 -11.06 -4.64
N TRP A 51 2.75 -11.15 -4.08
CA TRP A 51 3.27 -10.15 -3.15
C TRP A 51 3.24 -8.73 -3.75
N TYR A 52 3.74 -8.56 -4.97
CA TYR A 52 3.79 -7.28 -5.64
C TYR A 52 2.39 -6.70 -5.89
N TYR A 53 1.45 -7.52 -6.38
CA TYR A 53 0.08 -7.07 -6.64
C TYR A 53 -0.65 -6.66 -5.35
N HIS A 54 -0.43 -7.39 -4.25
CA HIS A 54 -1.05 -7.08 -2.98
C HIS A 54 -0.48 -5.81 -2.33
N ASN A 55 0.79 -5.48 -2.57
CA ASN A 55 1.45 -4.35 -1.93
C ASN A 55 1.49 -3.07 -2.78
N PHE A 56 1.61 -3.16 -4.11
CA PHE A 56 1.86 -1.98 -4.95
C PHE A 56 0.71 -1.62 -5.89
N TYR A 57 -0.30 -2.49 -6.04
CA TYR A 57 -1.44 -2.22 -6.92
C TYR A 57 -2.61 -1.61 -6.16
N TRP A 58 -2.79 -0.29 -6.27
CA TRP A 58 -3.81 0.44 -5.51
C TRP A 58 -5.24 -0.13 -5.64
N ASP A 59 -5.65 -0.54 -6.84
CA ASP A 59 -6.99 -1.11 -7.06
C ASP A 59 -7.19 -2.43 -6.30
N ARG A 60 -6.11 -3.20 -6.06
CA ARG A 60 -6.12 -4.40 -5.23
C ARG A 60 -6.24 -4.02 -3.76
N VAL A 61 -5.35 -3.15 -3.27
CA VAL A 61 -5.33 -2.67 -1.88
C VAL A 61 -6.70 -2.08 -1.51
N ARG A 62 -7.21 -1.14 -2.30
CA ARG A 62 -8.53 -0.53 -2.12
C ARG A 62 -9.65 -1.58 -2.08
N SER A 63 -9.62 -2.56 -2.98
CA SER A 63 -10.60 -3.65 -2.97
C SER A 63 -10.52 -4.49 -1.70
N ASP A 64 -9.33 -4.72 -1.16
CA ASP A 64 -9.13 -5.50 0.07
C ASP A 64 -9.65 -4.69 1.29
N ILE A 65 -9.42 -3.37 1.34
CA ILE A 65 -9.98 -2.48 2.39
C ILE A 65 -11.51 -2.43 2.35
N PHE A 66 -12.11 -2.28 1.17
CA PHE A 66 -13.58 -2.31 1.05
C PHE A 66 -14.19 -3.63 1.51
N LYS A 67 -13.52 -4.76 1.21
CA LYS A 67 -13.95 -6.08 1.67
C LYS A 67 -13.79 -6.24 3.18
N ARG A 68 -12.64 -5.83 3.74
CA ARG A 68 -12.38 -5.81 5.20
C ARG A 68 -13.49 -5.08 5.94
N ASP A 69 -13.87 -3.91 5.42
CA ASP A 69 -14.87 -3.04 6.03
C ASP A 69 -16.31 -3.42 5.64
N ASN A 70 -16.53 -4.55 4.97
CA ASN A 70 -17.84 -5.02 4.47
C ASN A 70 -18.63 -3.91 3.74
N PHE A 71 -17.95 -3.13 2.91
CA PHE A 71 -18.50 -1.99 2.16
C PHE A 71 -19.28 -1.01 3.04
N THR A 72 -18.79 -0.81 4.26
CA THR A 72 -19.44 0.02 5.28
C THR A 72 -18.54 1.19 5.65
N CYS A 73 -19.11 2.40 5.64
CA CYS A 73 -18.41 3.59 6.09
C CYS A 73 -17.99 3.42 7.55
N GLN A 74 -16.70 3.57 7.84
CA GLN A 74 -16.16 3.34 9.18
C GLN A 74 -16.52 4.43 10.19
N ILE A 75 -17.05 5.58 9.73
CA ILE A 75 -17.54 6.65 10.60
C ILE A 75 -19.06 6.52 10.84
N CYS A 76 -19.86 6.64 9.77
CA CYS A 76 -21.33 6.67 9.92
C CYS A 76 -22.00 5.29 9.88
N ARG A 77 -21.23 4.21 9.70
CA ARG A 77 -21.69 2.80 9.67
C ARG A 77 -22.74 2.47 8.60
N LYS A 78 -23.01 3.37 7.66
CA LYS A 78 -23.87 3.10 6.49
C LYS A 78 -23.18 2.12 5.55
N LYS A 79 -23.89 1.07 5.15
CA LYS A 79 -23.45 0.09 4.14
C LYS A 79 -23.81 0.58 2.73
N TYR A 80 -22.96 0.29 1.76
CA TYR A 80 -23.13 0.72 0.37
C TYR A 80 -23.13 -0.47 -0.59
N PRO A 81 -23.87 -0.38 -1.71
CA PRO A 81 -23.81 -1.38 -2.76
C PRO A 81 -22.43 -1.40 -3.40
N TYR A 82 -22.02 -2.57 -3.89
CA TYR A 82 -20.74 -2.79 -4.52
C TYR A 82 -20.89 -3.62 -5.79
N THR A 83 -19.91 -3.48 -6.67
CA THR A 83 -19.78 -4.28 -7.89
C THR A 83 -18.34 -4.72 -8.04
N PHE A 84 -18.12 -5.73 -8.88
CA PHE A 84 -16.78 -6.13 -9.28
C PHE A 84 -16.48 -5.56 -10.67
N ARG A 85 -15.30 -4.94 -10.83
CA ARG A 85 -14.73 -4.64 -12.14
C ARG A 85 -13.51 -5.52 -12.33
N ARG A 86 -13.56 -6.44 -13.30
CA ARG A 86 -12.62 -7.56 -13.39
C ARG A 86 -12.65 -8.36 -12.07
N LYS A 87 -11.54 -8.36 -11.32
CA LYS A 87 -11.39 -9.06 -10.03
C LYS A 87 -11.41 -8.13 -8.80
N PHE A 88 -11.61 -6.82 -8.98
CA PHE A 88 -11.53 -5.83 -7.91
C PHE A 88 -12.91 -5.29 -7.54
N ALA A 89 -13.21 -5.29 -6.24
CA ALA A 89 -14.44 -4.72 -5.72
C ALA A 89 -14.40 -3.20 -5.76
N ARG A 90 -15.52 -2.58 -6.12
CA ARG A 90 -15.72 -1.13 -6.19
C ARG A 90 -17.09 -0.77 -5.64
N SER A 91 -17.20 0.40 -5.04
CA SER A 91 -18.48 0.98 -4.66
C SER A 91 -18.48 2.46 -5.05
N ARG A 92 -19.56 2.95 -5.67
CA ARG A 92 -19.67 4.34 -6.14
C ARG A 92 -19.87 5.35 -5.01
N GLY A 93 -20.31 4.87 -3.84
CA GLY A 93 -20.58 5.71 -2.66
C GLY A 93 -19.45 5.74 -1.64
N LEU A 94 -18.38 5.00 -1.88
CA LEU A 94 -17.27 4.81 -0.94
C LEU A 94 -15.94 5.24 -1.53
N GLU A 95 -15.11 5.82 -0.68
CA GLU A 95 -13.72 6.16 -0.89
C GLU A 95 -12.85 5.36 0.08
N CYS A 96 -11.64 5.01 -0.35
CA CYS A 96 -10.62 4.42 0.52
C CYS A 96 -9.63 5.52 0.87
N ASP A 97 -9.67 5.95 2.12
CA ASP A 97 -8.99 7.15 2.61
C ASP A 97 -7.91 6.80 3.63
N HIS A 98 -6.87 7.63 3.68
CA HIS A 98 -5.82 7.50 4.68
C HIS A 98 -6.27 8.06 6.03
N ILE A 99 -6.11 7.29 7.11
CA ILE A 99 -6.39 7.77 8.48
C ILE A 99 -5.40 8.88 8.84
N VAL A 100 -4.11 8.63 8.62
CA VAL A 100 -3.06 9.64 8.65
C VAL A 100 -2.82 10.12 7.21
N PRO A 101 -3.14 11.39 6.90
CA PRO A 101 -3.16 11.88 5.53
C PRO A 101 -1.87 11.61 4.76
N ARG A 102 -2.03 11.21 3.49
CA ARG A 102 -0.92 10.91 2.57
C ARG A 102 0.14 12.01 2.56
N SER A 103 -0.26 13.29 2.60
CA SER A 103 0.65 14.45 2.61
C SER A 103 1.68 14.45 3.74
N LEU A 104 1.46 13.68 4.82
CA LEU A 104 2.34 13.65 5.99
C LEU A 104 3.45 12.61 5.91
N TYR A 105 3.49 11.75 4.89
CA TYR A 105 4.47 10.65 4.82
C TYR A 105 5.93 11.14 5.02
N LYS A 106 6.31 12.24 4.36
CA LYS A 106 7.66 12.83 4.49
C LYS A 106 7.96 13.31 5.89
N LYS A 107 6.99 13.94 6.57
CA LYS A 107 7.13 14.40 7.96
C LYS A 107 7.29 13.24 8.95
N LEU A 108 6.85 12.05 8.56
CA LEU A 108 7.01 10.82 9.32
C LEU A 108 8.30 10.04 8.99
N GLY A 109 9.18 10.60 8.14
CA GLY A 109 10.47 10.01 7.81
C GLY A 109 10.47 9.08 6.60
N TYR A 110 9.33 8.89 5.94
CA TYR A 110 9.23 8.09 4.71
C TYR A 110 9.77 8.83 3.49
N ARG A 111 10.41 8.10 2.56
CA ARG A 111 11.17 8.65 1.42
C ARG A 111 11.03 7.79 0.16
N PHE A 112 11.23 8.40 -1.01
CA PHE A 112 11.22 7.75 -2.33
C PHE A 112 12.58 7.85 -3.04
N ASP A 113 13.68 7.73 -2.30
CA ASP A 113 15.06 7.92 -2.76
C ASP A 113 15.80 6.60 -3.11
N SER A 114 15.43 5.48 -2.52
CA SER A 114 15.95 4.13 -2.86
C SER A 114 14.82 3.11 -3.01
N LEU A 115 15.04 1.99 -3.71
CA LEU A 115 14.02 0.94 -3.82
C LEU A 115 13.52 0.50 -2.44
N GLU A 116 14.43 0.27 -1.49
CA GLU A 116 14.11 -0.10 -0.12
C GLU A 116 13.19 0.94 0.53
N ASN A 117 13.54 2.22 0.45
CA ASN A 117 12.73 3.29 1.04
C ASN A 117 11.38 3.44 0.34
N LYS A 118 11.30 3.24 -0.98
CA LYS A 118 10.03 3.24 -1.70
C LYS A 118 9.13 2.08 -1.29
N VAL A 119 9.70 0.86 -1.20
CA VAL A 119 8.99 -0.34 -0.72
C VAL A 119 8.44 -0.05 0.67
N ARG A 120 9.31 0.37 1.59
CA ARG A 120 8.95 0.72 2.97
C ARG A 120 7.84 1.77 3.03
N THR A 121 7.97 2.86 2.28
CA THR A 121 6.97 3.93 2.25
C THR A 121 5.61 3.45 1.74
N ILE A 122 5.60 2.59 0.73
CA ILE A 122 4.36 2.02 0.21
C ILE A 122 3.76 1.03 1.22
N THR A 123 4.51 0.04 1.67
CA THR A 123 3.97 -1.07 2.47
C THR A 123 3.63 -0.66 3.89
N GLU A 124 4.39 0.25 4.49
CA GLU A 124 4.21 0.64 5.90
C GLU A 124 3.34 1.88 6.09
N PHE A 125 3.13 2.70 5.05
CA PHE A 125 2.36 3.93 5.17
C PHE A 125 1.26 4.11 4.14
N LEU A 126 1.61 4.14 2.84
CA LEU A 126 0.64 4.53 1.80
C LEU A 126 -0.40 3.44 1.51
N HIS A 127 0.01 2.18 1.52
CA HIS A 127 -0.86 1.02 1.29
C HIS A 127 -1.01 0.16 2.54
N ASN A 128 -0.52 0.63 3.69
CA ASN A 128 -0.73 -0.05 4.96
C ASN A 128 -2.22 -0.08 5.28
N HIS A 129 -2.76 -1.28 5.47
CA HIS A 129 -4.17 -1.49 5.73
C HIS A 129 -4.64 -0.78 7.01
N ASP A 130 -3.80 -0.69 8.03
CA ASP A 130 -4.15 -0.05 9.30
C ASP A 130 -4.20 1.47 9.18
N ASN A 131 -3.51 2.04 8.17
CA ASN A 131 -3.60 3.45 7.84
C ASN A 131 -4.71 3.74 6.81
N LEU A 132 -5.49 2.75 6.38
CA LEU A 132 -6.55 2.90 5.40
C LEU A 132 -7.92 2.58 5.99
N ARG A 133 -8.93 3.32 5.55
CA ARG A 133 -10.33 3.10 5.94
C ARG A 133 -11.31 3.38 4.81
N THR A 134 -12.46 2.74 4.89
CA THR A 134 -13.59 2.98 4.01
C THR A 134 -14.44 4.14 4.53
N LEU A 135 -14.63 5.19 3.74
CA LEU A 135 -15.51 6.32 4.07
C LEU A 135 -16.54 6.56 2.98
N CYS A 136 -17.74 7.01 3.33
CA CYS A 136 -18.64 7.59 2.34
C CYS A 136 -18.23 9.02 2.00
N LYS A 137 -18.73 9.54 0.86
CA LYS A 137 -18.39 10.88 0.35
C LYS A 137 -18.56 12.00 1.39
N GLU A 138 -19.65 11.98 2.15
CA GLU A 138 -19.94 13.03 3.13
C GLU A 138 -18.99 12.98 4.35
N CYS A 139 -18.71 11.76 4.86
CA CYS A 139 -17.73 11.58 5.92
C CYS A 139 -16.31 11.95 5.44
N HIS A 140 -15.95 11.59 4.20
CA HIS A 140 -14.66 11.94 3.60
C HIS A 140 -14.45 13.46 3.49
N LYS A 141 -15.46 14.19 3.00
CA LYS A 141 -15.45 15.67 2.98
C LYS A 141 -15.26 16.26 4.37
N THR A 142 -15.96 15.71 5.37
CA THR A 142 -15.88 16.18 6.77
C THR A 142 -14.47 16.02 7.33
N VAL A 143 -13.88 14.82 7.16
CA VAL A 143 -12.50 14.53 7.57
C VAL A 143 -11.51 15.45 6.86
N THR A 144 -11.69 15.65 5.55
CA THR A 144 -10.82 16.53 4.76
C THR A 144 -10.88 17.97 5.29
N LYS A 145 -12.08 18.49 5.57
CA LYS A 145 -12.27 19.81 6.16
C LYS A 145 -11.59 19.92 7.54
N GLN A 146 -11.77 18.91 8.39
CA GLN A 146 -11.11 18.86 9.71
C GLN A 146 -9.58 18.87 9.59
N TYR A 147 -9.02 18.13 8.63
CA TYR A 147 -7.57 18.14 8.39
C TYR A 147 -7.08 19.52 7.92
N LEU A 148 -7.79 20.16 6.99
CA LEU A 148 -7.41 21.47 6.45
C LEU A 148 -7.53 22.61 7.47
N CYS A 149 -8.50 22.53 8.38
CA CYS A 149 -8.70 23.53 9.44
C CYS A 149 -7.95 23.19 10.75
N GLY A 150 -7.45 21.97 10.88
CA GLY A 150 -6.93 21.43 12.13
C GLY A 150 -5.42 21.56 12.30
N ASN A 151 -4.95 21.30 13.52
CA ASN A 151 -3.52 21.26 13.81
C ASN A 151 -2.93 19.91 13.38
N VAL A 152 -2.04 19.94 12.37
CA VAL A 152 -1.33 18.78 11.82
C VAL A 152 -0.65 17.91 12.91
N ASN A 153 -0.24 18.52 14.03
CA ASN A 153 0.41 17.81 15.13
C ASN A 153 -0.45 16.73 15.78
N VAL A 154 -1.79 16.82 15.71
CA VAL A 154 -2.69 15.80 16.24
C VAL A 154 -2.52 14.47 15.51
N TYR A 155 -2.46 14.51 14.17
CA TYR A 155 -2.28 13.33 13.34
C TYR A 155 -0.91 12.67 13.55
N LEU A 156 0.14 13.48 13.73
CA LEU A 156 1.49 12.98 13.98
C LEU A 156 1.63 12.32 15.36
N ARG A 157 1.00 12.88 16.40
CA ARG A 157 0.99 12.28 17.75
C ARG A 157 0.29 10.93 17.76
N ASN A 158 -0.88 10.85 17.13
CA ASN A 158 -1.64 9.61 17.07
C ASN A 158 -0.85 8.52 16.34
N TYR A 159 -0.23 8.82 15.21
CA TYR A 159 0.59 7.85 14.46
C TYR A 159 1.76 7.28 15.27
N LYS A 160 2.47 8.14 16.03
CA LYS A 160 3.57 7.69 16.91
C LYS A 160 3.07 6.78 18.02
N SER A 161 1.91 7.08 18.61
CA SER A 161 1.29 6.23 19.64
C SER A 161 0.98 4.83 19.11
N TYR A 162 0.36 4.73 17.93
CA TYR A 162 0.06 3.44 17.28
C TYR A 162 1.32 2.61 16.97
N ASN A 163 2.37 3.22 16.41
CA ASN A 163 3.59 2.50 16.09
C ASN A 163 4.43 2.11 17.32
N ASN A 164 4.38 2.89 18.40
CA ASN A 164 5.04 2.53 19.64
C ASN A 164 4.32 1.38 20.34
N LEU A 165 2.98 1.33 20.29
CA LEU A 165 2.22 0.18 20.77
C LEU A 165 2.52 -1.09 19.96
N ALA A 166 2.61 -1.00 18.63
CA ALA A 166 2.96 -2.16 17.79
C ALA A 166 4.37 -2.73 18.06
N LYS A 167 5.31 -1.90 18.55
CA LYS A 167 6.67 -2.35 18.95
C LYS A 167 6.74 -2.98 20.35
N LEU A 168 5.72 -2.82 21.19
CA LEU A 168 5.66 -3.40 22.52
C LEU A 168 5.07 -4.82 22.54
N PHE A 169 4.55 -5.29 21.41
CA PHE A 169 3.95 -6.62 21.24
C PHE A 169 4.71 -7.52 20.24
N LEU A 170 5.96 -7.18 19.93
CA LEU A 170 6.93 -7.98 19.18
C LEU A 170 8.21 -8.13 20.01
#